data_AF-A0A0S4JK99-F1
#
_entry.id   AF-A0A0S4JK99-F1
#
_cell.length_a   1.000
_cell.length_b   1.000
_cell.length_c   1.000
_cell.angle_alpha   90.00
_cell.angle_beta   90.00
_cell.angle_gamma   90.00
#
_symmetry.space_group_name_H-M   'P 1'
#
loop_
_entity.id
_entity.type
_entity.pdbx_description
1 polymer ?
#
loop_
_entity_poly.entity_id
_entity_poly.type
_entity_poly.pdbx_seq_one_letter_code
_entity_poly.pdbx_strand_id
1 'polypeptide(L)'
;MNPILAAVVSLLGPQQSSNGYHYNTIALNEAETNSQPPFALAVGLASLFSGCAIAVIGYSAYRHSKRPVVDRSGEPIPIHRVLMEDAFVVVTCFFTMFLFAWSNSTKAAAVIIGDSYTMYTFSLSSTIQDLYSAGLYALCVFITLFCGFYPYFKLLSIVVYSVILQRPQSKVLMFIDSCGKLSLLDTFMMIIMVTGLEVPGIATVTMLPSFYVFLVATFLSILVGNYATHGWRTDSRGVSGTPLRVQSNKFEQLQLTPRVKRQSSLSSEDDESKTPQERRQWNKRVALPAAAIIITGSVIAMTQYILQYNLSGIATIVTGNQRVFTLLDLLKATQWSIYGSGLLTVVIAPIIYSIGYPKSHVLGAWCATDALLLACVGGLLQLSQFVKFVMGPALSSVYQAEAELRTPLLGLFFSMLVQWLLVGSEVFRVDPASLVGRVLRCGRRHEKNSTIESSSLVQSPYASYTSEDVPTSQKIVE
;
A
#
# COMPACT_ATOMS: atom_id res chain seq x y z
N MET A 1 30.35 -28.27 -7.85
CA MET A 1 28.95 -28.56 -8.23
C MET A 1 28.47 -29.71 -7.35
N ASN A 2 27.38 -29.52 -6.59
CA ASN A 2 26.83 -30.53 -5.68
C ASN A 2 26.47 -31.81 -6.50
N PRO A 3 26.93 -33.01 -6.14
CA PRO A 3 26.69 -34.24 -6.94
C PRO A 3 25.22 -34.51 -7.21
N ILE A 4 24.32 -34.05 -6.33
CA ILE A 4 22.87 -34.11 -6.52
C ILE A 4 22.41 -33.20 -7.67
N LEU A 5 22.98 -31.99 -7.78
CA LEU A 5 22.66 -31.07 -8.87
C LEU A 5 23.14 -31.62 -10.21
N ALA A 6 24.34 -32.23 -10.24
CA ALA A 6 24.84 -32.93 -11.43
C ALA A 6 23.94 -34.13 -11.80
N ALA A 7 23.42 -34.85 -10.81
CA ALA A 7 22.49 -35.96 -11.01
C ALA A 7 21.09 -35.51 -11.47
N VAL A 8 20.58 -34.37 -10.98
CA VAL A 8 19.29 -33.81 -11.44
C VAL A 8 19.42 -33.24 -12.85
N VAL A 9 20.51 -32.54 -13.15
CA VAL A 9 20.82 -32.04 -14.50
C VAL A 9 21.01 -33.20 -15.48
N SER A 10 21.59 -34.33 -15.04
CA SER A 10 21.68 -35.54 -15.88
C SER A 10 20.35 -36.32 -15.96
N LEU A 11 19.48 -36.26 -14.93
CA LEU A 11 18.13 -36.84 -14.96
C LEU A 11 17.17 -36.08 -15.88
N LEU A 12 17.35 -34.77 -16.00
CA LEU A 12 16.71 -33.93 -17.03
C LEU A 12 17.31 -34.15 -18.43
N GLY A 13 18.15 -35.18 -18.57
CA GLY A 13 18.67 -35.69 -19.82
C GLY A 13 17.58 -36.04 -20.85
N PRO A 14 18.00 -36.26 -22.10
CA PRO A 14 17.17 -36.08 -23.28
C PRO A 14 15.87 -36.88 -23.24
N GLN A 15 14.74 -36.18 -23.38
CA GLN A 15 13.48 -36.84 -23.70
C GLN A 15 13.57 -37.40 -25.12
N GLN A 16 13.46 -38.71 -25.22
CA GLN A 16 13.51 -39.46 -26.46
C GLN A 16 12.22 -39.21 -27.27
N SER A 17 12.24 -38.19 -28.13
CA SER A 17 11.22 -38.02 -29.17
C SER A 17 11.43 -39.08 -30.25
N SER A 18 10.35 -39.67 -30.76
CA SER A 18 10.36 -40.80 -31.72
C SER A 18 11.07 -40.52 -33.05
N ASN A 19 11.47 -39.27 -33.31
CA ASN A 19 12.01 -38.82 -34.60
C ASN A 19 13.52 -38.49 -34.58
N GLY A 20 14.27 -38.99 -33.60
CA GLY A 20 15.72 -38.82 -33.52
C GLY A 20 16.17 -37.84 -32.43
N TYR A 21 17.40 -38.03 -31.94
CA TYR A 21 18.00 -37.26 -30.86
C TYR A 21 18.27 -35.81 -31.30
N HIS A 22 17.25 -34.95 -31.25
CA HIS A 22 17.48 -33.51 -31.24
C HIS A 22 17.82 -33.08 -29.81
N TYR A 23 19.10 -32.77 -29.60
CA TYR A 23 19.53 -32.04 -28.42
C TYR A 23 18.95 -30.63 -28.49
N ASN A 24 17.73 -30.44 -27.98
CA ASN A 24 17.37 -29.13 -27.45
C ASN A 24 18.16 -28.97 -26.15
N THR A 25 19.46 -28.70 -26.26
CA THR A 25 20.13 -27.95 -25.20
C THR A 25 19.29 -26.70 -25.08
N ILE A 26 18.56 -26.57 -23.97
CA ILE A 26 17.95 -25.30 -23.61
C ILE A 26 19.15 -24.35 -23.55
N ALA A 27 19.35 -23.59 -24.63
CA ALA A 27 20.37 -22.58 -24.69
C ALA A 27 19.91 -21.54 -23.68
N LEU A 28 20.33 -21.73 -22.44
CA LEU A 28 20.23 -20.75 -21.38
C LEU A 28 21.15 -19.62 -21.80
N ASN A 29 20.68 -18.81 -22.73
CA ASN A 29 21.31 -17.55 -23.05
C ASN A 29 21.38 -16.79 -21.74
N GLU A 30 22.59 -16.51 -21.29
CA GLU A 30 22.83 -15.74 -20.09
C GLU A 30 22.02 -14.45 -20.19
N ALA A 31 21.01 -14.31 -19.34
CA ALA A 31 20.11 -13.18 -19.43
C ALA A 31 20.92 -11.90 -19.20
N GLU A 32 20.95 -11.02 -20.21
CA GLU A 32 21.76 -9.81 -20.17
C GLU A 32 21.32 -8.95 -18.98
N THR A 33 22.20 -8.84 -17.97
CA THR A 33 21.95 -8.09 -16.73
C THR A 33 22.23 -6.60 -16.97
N ASN A 34 21.43 -5.98 -17.84
CA ASN A 34 21.60 -4.55 -18.09
C ASN A 34 21.14 -3.76 -16.86
N SER A 35 22.12 -3.39 -16.03
CA SER A 35 21.93 -2.69 -14.76
C SER A 35 21.63 -1.20 -14.94
N GLN A 36 21.85 -0.67 -16.14
CA GLN A 36 21.64 0.73 -16.48
C GLN A 36 20.53 0.86 -17.53
N PRO A 37 19.67 1.88 -17.41
CA PRO A 37 18.72 2.17 -18.46
C PRO A 37 19.47 2.64 -19.72
N PRO A 38 18.87 2.53 -20.91
CA PRO A 38 19.45 3.07 -22.12
C PRO A 38 19.85 4.54 -21.93
N PHE A 39 21.11 4.87 -22.24
CA PHE A 39 21.66 6.22 -22.00
C PHE A 39 20.79 7.34 -22.57
N ALA A 40 20.26 7.15 -23.77
CA ALA A 40 19.34 8.11 -24.42
C ALA A 40 18.06 8.35 -23.59
N LEU A 41 17.49 7.30 -23.00
CA LEU A 41 16.30 7.39 -22.15
C LEU A 41 16.63 8.11 -20.83
N ALA A 42 17.76 7.80 -20.21
CA ALA A 42 18.22 8.48 -19.00
C ALA A 42 18.42 9.99 -19.22
N VAL A 43 19.13 10.38 -20.28
CA VAL A 43 19.38 11.80 -20.62
C VAL A 43 18.07 12.50 -21.00
N GLY A 44 17.20 11.83 -21.76
CA GLY A 44 15.88 12.36 -22.13
C GLY A 44 15.00 12.63 -20.90
N LEU A 45 14.93 11.70 -19.95
CA LEU A 45 14.18 11.88 -18.71
C LEU A 45 14.78 12.97 -17.82
N ALA A 46 16.11 13.00 -17.66
CA ALA A 46 16.79 14.00 -16.86
C ALA A 46 16.56 15.42 -17.40
N SER A 47 16.68 15.61 -18.72
CA SER A 47 16.41 16.90 -19.37
C SER A 47 14.94 17.30 -19.27
N LEU A 48 14.00 16.38 -19.49
CA LEU A 48 12.57 16.63 -19.34
C LEU A 48 12.20 17.08 -17.93
N PHE A 49 12.59 16.31 -16.90
CA PHE A 49 12.25 16.63 -15.51
C PHE A 49 12.94 17.92 -15.02
N SER A 50 14.18 18.18 -15.46
CA SER A 50 14.86 19.44 -15.15
C SER A 50 14.18 20.65 -15.81
N GLY A 51 13.79 20.52 -17.09
CA GLY A 51 13.06 21.57 -17.81
C GLY A 51 11.70 21.88 -17.15
N CYS A 52 10.95 20.85 -16.77
CA CYS A 52 9.70 21.00 -16.02
C CYS A 52 9.91 21.67 -14.66
N ALA A 53 10.96 21.29 -13.91
CA ALA A 53 11.29 21.91 -12.63
C ALA A 53 11.60 23.41 -12.79
N ILE A 54 12.44 23.77 -13.76
CA ILE A 54 12.79 25.17 -14.07
C ILE A 54 11.53 25.97 -14.45
N ALA A 55 10.66 25.39 -15.30
CA ALA A 55 9.41 26.05 -15.71
C ALA A 55 8.46 26.31 -14.53
N VAL A 56 8.28 25.33 -13.63
CA VAL A 56 7.42 25.47 -12.44
C VAL A 56 8.00 26.47 -11.45
N ILE A 57 9.33 26.47 -11.22
CA ILE A 57 10.00 27.45 -10.35
C ILE A 57 9.89 28.86 -10.95
N GLY A 58 10.12 29.02 -12.25
CA GLY A 58 9.96 30.29 -12.96
C GLY A 58 8.52 30.81 -12.90
N TYR A 59 7.53 29.92 -13.05
CA TYR A 59 6.12 30.24 -12.86
C TYR A 59 5.83 30.69 -11.42
N SER A 60 6.38 29.99 -10.41
CA SER A 60 6.23 30.38 -9.01
C SER A 60 6.84 31.76 -8.73
N ALA A 61 8.05 32.02 -9.21
CA ALA A 61 8.72 33.32 -9.09
C ALA A 61 7.91 34.46 -9.73
N TYR A 62 7.43 34.25 -10.95
CA TYR A 62 6.56 35.21 -11.65
C TYR A 62 5.26 35.48 -10.91
N ARG A 63 4.67 34.45 -10.30
CA ARG A 63 3.43 34.59 -9.55
C ARG A 63 3.64 35.36 -8.25
N HIS A 64 4.69 35.05 -7.50
CA HIS A 64 5.00 35.69 -6.21
C HIS A 64 5.44 37.15 -6.38
N SER A 65 6.04 37.52 -7.51
CA SER A 65 6.33 38.93 -7.81
C SER A 65 5.05 39.76 -8.03
N LYS A 66 3.98 39.14 -8.56
CA LYS A 66 2.68 39.79 -8.75
C LYS A 66 1.78 39.76 -7.52
N ARG A 67 1.92 38.74 -6.68
CA ARG A 67 1.07 38.49 -5.51
C ARG A 67 1.94 38.02 -4.34
N PRO A 68 2.53 38.93 -3.56
CA PRO A 68 3.37 38.55 -2.44
C PRO A 68 2.56 37.74 -1.42
N VAL A 69 3.15 36.68 -0.88
CA VAL A 69 2.55 35.90 0.20
C VAL A 69 2.71 36.69 1.48
N VAL A 70 1.62 36.83 2.21
CA VAL A 70 1.57 37.58 3.46
C VAL A 70 1.56 36.61 4.63
N ASP A 71 2.32 36.91 5.68
CA ASP A 71 2.37 36.13 6.91
C ASP A 71 1.13 36.40 7.80
N ARG A 72 1.05 35.70 8.95
CA ARG A 72 0.02 35.89 9.99
C ARG A 72 -0.16 37.34 10.43
N SER A 73 0.93 38.10 10.45
CA SER A 73 0.93 39.50 10.89
C SER A 73 0.37 40.47 9.84
N GLY A 74 0.12 40.02 8.61
CA GLY A 74 -0.15 40.93 7.50
C GLY A 74 1.13 41.45 6.82
N GLU A 75 2.31 41.02 7.27
CA GLU A 75 3.59 41.42 6.65
C GLU A 75 3.97 40.50 5.48
N PRO A 76 4.49 41.05 4.38
CA PRO A 76 4.93 40.24 3.24
C PRO A 76 6.11 39.35 3.64
N ILE A 77 5.99 38.04 3.40
CA ILE A 77 7.08 37.09 3.56
C ILE A 77 8.14 37.39 2.49
N PRO A 78 9.44 37.40 2.84
CA PRO A 78 10.49 37.64 1.86
C PRO A 78 10.42 36.62 0.71
N ILE A 79 10.41 37.12 -0.53
CA ILE A 79 10.25 36.31 -1.75
C ILE A 79 11.28 35.18 -1.84
N HIS A 80 12.52 35.42 -1.40
CA HIS A 80 13.58 34.40 -1.45
C HIS A 80 13.26 33.16 -0.61
N ARG A 81 12.65 33.32 0.58
CA ARG A 81 12.26 32.18 1.43
C ARG A 81 11.18 31.35 0.75
N VAL A 82 10.16 32.01 0.21
CA VAL A 82 9.04 31.35 -0.46
C VAL A 82 9.53 30.61 -1.71
N LEU A 83 10.41 31.23 -2.50
CA LEU A 83 10.97 30.62 -3.69
C LEU A 83 11.89 29.43 -3.35
N MET A 84 12.66 29.51 -2.26
CA MET A 84 13.49 28.40 -1.78
C MET A 84 12.64 27.20 -1.35
N GLU A 85 11.56 27.41 -0.59
CA GLU A 85 10.65 26.34 -0.17
C GLU A 85 9.94 25.69 -1.38
N ASP A 86 9.46 26.50 -2.32
CA ASP A 86 8.81 26.00 -3.53
C ASP A 86 9.81 25.26 -4.44
N ALA A 87 11.03 25.78 -4.60
CA ALA A 87 12.09 25.13 -5.37
C ALA A 87 12.52 23.80 -4.76
N PHE A 88 12.64 23.71 -3.43
CA PHE A 88 12.96 22.46 -2.73
C PHE A 88 11.91 21.39 -3.03
N VAL A 89 10.62 21.69 -2.85
CA VAL A 89 9.54 20.73 -3.14
C VAL A 89 9.56 20.29 -4.60
N VAL A 90 9.68 21.24 -5.53
CA VAL A 90 9.66 20.96 -6.97
C VAL A 90 10.86 20.10 -7.39
N VAL A 91 12.08 20.49 -7.01
CA VAL A 91 13.30 19.75 -7.35
C VAL A 91 13.25 18.35 -6.75
N THR A 92 12.88 18.21 -5.47
CA THR A 92 12.78 16.89 -4.84
C THR A 92 11.71 16.03 -5.51
N CYS A 93 10.53 16.56 -5.85
CA CYS A 93 9.49 15.80 -6.56
C CYS A 93 9.95 15.33 -7.95
N PHE A 94 10.54 16.21 -8.77
CA PHE A 94 11.02 15.86 -10.10
C PHE A 94 12.22 14.91 -10.07
N PHE A 95 13.14 15.09 -9.13
CA PHE A 95 14.23 14.14 -8.89
C PHE A 95 13.70 12.77 -8.46
N THR A 96 12.69 12.72 -7.59
CA THR A 96 12.06 11.45 -7.18
C THR A 96 11.36 10.76 -8.36
N MET A 97 10.66 11.51 -9.22
CA MET A 97 10.07 10.98 -10.46
C MET A 97 11.13 10.41 -11.39
N PHE A 98 12.29 11.07 -11.51
CA PHE A 98 13.42 10.56 -12.26
C PHE A 98 13.94 9.22 -11.70
N LEU A 99 14.11 9.09 -10.39
CA LEU A 99 14.55 7.84 -9.77
C LEU A 99 13.56 6.69 -9.97
N PHE A 100 12.25 6.96 -9.88
CA PHE A 100 11.23 5.97 -10.22
C PHE A 100 11.32 5.54 -11.69
N ALA A 101 11.49 6.49 -12.62
CA ALA A 101 11.57 6.18 -14.04
C ALA A 101 12.84 5.38 -14.37
N TRP A 102 13.96 5.74 -13.73
CA TRP A 102 15.21 5.00 -13.80
C TRP A 102 15.03 3.56 -13.33
N SER A 103 14.45 3.37 -12.14
CA SER A 103 14.26 2.04 -11.58
C SER A 103 13.28 1.20 -12.40
N ASN A 104 12.18 1.79 -12.87
CA ASN A 104 11.17 1.06 -13.65
C ASN A 104 11.70 0.63 -15.04
N SER A 105 12.75 1.31 -15.52
CA SER A 105 13.42 1.01 -16.80
C SER A 105 14.56 -0.01 -16.68
N THR A 106 14.84 -0.51 -15.47
CA THR A 106 15.94 -1.45 -15.19
C THR A 106 15.45 -2.74 -14.53
N LYS A 107 16.30 -3.78 -14.52
CA LYS A 107 16.01 -5.06 -13.87
C LYS A 107 16.21 -4.94 -12.36
N ALA A 108 15.21 -5.29 -11.56
CA ALA A 108 15.13 -5.19 -10.10
C ALA A 108 15.67 -6.40 -9.35
N ALA A 109 15.49 -7.60 -9.88
CA ALA A 109 15.98 -8.84 -9.24
C ALA A 109 16.39 -9.88 -10.29
N ALA A 110 17.25 -10.80 -9.90
CA ALA A 110 17.70 -11.90 -10.73
C ALA A 110 17.68 -13.22 -9.94
N VAL A 111 17.20 -14.30 -10.56
CA VAL A 111 17.28 -15.66 -10.01
C VAL A 111 18.53 -16.32 -10.58
N ILE A 112 19.48 -16.62 -9.69
CA ILE A 112 20.73 -17.30 -10.02
C ILE A 112 20.61 -18.74 -9.55
N ILE A 113 20.79 -19.68 -10.48
CA ILE A 113 20.85 -21.11 -10.18
C ILE A 113 22.31 -21.53 -10.01
N GLY A 114 22.61 -22.12 -8.86
CA GLY A 114 23.97 -22.33 -8.39
C GLY A 114 24.70 -20.99 -8.21
N ASP A 115 25.96 -20.95 -8.65
CA ASP A 115 26.84 -19.79 -8.44
C ASP A 115 27.10 -18.97 -9.72
N SER A 116 26.50 -19.35 -10.86
CA SER A 116 26.93 -18.79 -12.17
C SER A 116 25.83 -18.59 -13.21
N TYR A 117 24.66 -19.21 -13.07
CA TYR A 117 23.65 -19.17 -14.14
C TYR A 117 22.47 -18.28 -13.77
N THR A 118 22.41 -17.10 -14.39
CA THR A 118 21.24 -16.21 -14.28
C THR A 118 20.11 -16.75 -15.14
N MET A 119 19.11 -17.34 -14.50
CA MET A 119 17.97 -17.98 -15.17
C MET A 119 16.85 -17.01 -15.50
N TYR A 120 16.59 -16.06 -14.59
CA TYR A 120 15.48 -15.13 -14.76
C TYR A 120 15.84 -13.75 -14.25
N THR A 121 15.40 -12.70 -14.95
CA THR A 121 15.55 -11.32 -14.50
C THR A 121 14.19 -10.62 -14.46
N PHE A 122 13.90 -9.98 -13.34
CA PHE A 122 12.65 -9.29 -13.08
C PHE A 122 12.82 -7.80 -13.36
N SER A 123 12.06 -7.26 -14.29
CA SER A 123 11.75 -5.83 -14.40
C SER A 123 10.28 -5.62 -14.11
N LEU A 124 9.87 -4.43 -13.70
CA LEU A 124 8.45 -4.09 -13.55
C LEU A 124 7.63 -4.43 -14.81
N SER A 125 8.14 -4.06 -15.99
CA SER A 125 7.46 -4.35 -17.27
C SER A 125 7.37 -5.84 -17.59
N SER A 126 8.39 -6.64 -17.26
CA SER A 126 8.33 -8.08 -17.52
C SER A 126 7.39 -8.75 -16.53
N THR A 127 7.46 -8.40 -15.25
CA THR A 127 6.54 -8.88 -14.23
C THR A 127 5.08 -8.60 -14.60
N ILE A 128 4.76 -7.42 -15.13
CA ILE A 128 3.41 -7.09 -15.61
C ILE A 128 2.98 -8.00 -16.77
N GLN A 129 3.86 -8.23 -17.75
CA GLN A 129 3.58 -9.11 -18.90
C GLN A 129 3.42 -10.58 -18.48
N ASP A 130 4.26 -11.03 -17.56
CA ASP A 130 4.22 -12.40 -17.02
C ASP A 130 2.92 -12.63 -16.24
N LEU A 131 2.52 -11.67 -15.40
CA LEU A 131 1.27 -11.72 -14.64
C LEU A 131 0.05 -11.68 -15.55
N TYR A 132 0.08 -10.86 -16.59
CA TYR A 132 -0.99 -10.81 -17.58
C TYR A 132 -1.12 -12.15 -18.31
N SER A 133 0.00 -12.74 -18.72
CA SER A 133 0.06 -14.02 -19.43
C SER A 133 -0.35 -15.20 -18.53
N ALA A 134 -0.10 -15.11 -17.23
CA ALA A 134 -0.54 -16.07 -16.23
C ALA A 134 -2.04 -15.97 -15.88
N GLY A 135 -2.77 -14.99 -16.43
CA GLY A 135 -4.19 -14.76 -16.13
C GLY A 135 -4.46 -14.04 -14.80
N LEU A 136 -3.43 -13.48 -14.16
CA LEU A 136 -3.52 -12.70 -12.91
C LEU A 136 -3.89 -11.24 -13.18
N TYR A 137 -4.98 -11.00 -13.91
CA TYR A 137 -5.36 -9.67 -14.38
C TYR A 137 -5.54 -8.66 -13.25
N ALA A 138 -6.18 -9.06 -12.14
CA ALA A 138 -6.38 -8.17 -11.00
C ALA A 138 -5.04 -7.69 -10.43
N LEU A 139 -4.10 -8.61 -10.18
CA LEU A 139 -2.78 -8.29 -9.63
C LEU A 139 -1.94 -7.46 -10.61
N CYS A 140 -1.99 -7.79 -11.91
CA CYS A 140 -1.38 -7.01 -12.97
C CYS A 140 -1.84 -5.54 -12.93
N VAL A 141 -3.15 -5.30 -12.78
CA VAL A 141 -3.71 -3.95 -12.62
C VAL A 141 -3.23 -3.30 -11.33
N PHE A 142 -3.22 -4.02 -10.21
CA PHE A 142 -2.72 -3.49 -8.92
C PHE A 142 -1.26 -3.03 -9.00
N ILE A 143 -0.36 -3.85 -9.55
CA ILE A 143 1.07 -3.51 -9.67
C ILE A 143 1.27 -2.37 -10.67
N THR A 144 0.60 -2.41 -11.83
CA THR A 144 0.68 -1.32 -12.82
C THR A 144 0.21 0.00 -12.22
N LEU A 145 -0.89 -0.04 -11.45
CA LEU A 145 -1.44 1.16 -10.83
C LEU A 145 -0.55 1.67 -9.69
N PHE A 146 -0.22 0.85 -8.69
CA PHE A 146 0.45 1.30 -7.47
C PHE A 146 1.97 1.44 -7.59
N CYS A 147 2.62 0.67 -8.46
CA CYS A 147 4.08 0.67 -8.63
C CYS A 147 4.49 1.46 -9.89
N GLY A 148 3.66 1.39 -10.93
CA GLY A 148 3.83 2.14 -12.17
C GLY A 148 3.29 3.56 -12.08
N PHE A 149 1.98 3.75 -12.09
CA PHE A 149 1.36 5.06 -12.31
C PHE A 149 1.29 5.95 -11.06
N TYR A 150 0.89 5.38 -9.93
CA TYR A 150 0.55 6.09 -8.70
C TYR A 150 1.68 6.96 -8.13
N PRO A 151 2.96 6.53 -8.10
CA PRO A 151 4.04 7.36 -7.58
C PRO A 151 4.21 8.69 -8.33
N TYR A 152 4.08 8.66 -9.66
CA TYR A 152 4.13 9.89 -10.49
C TYR A 152 2.90 10.76 -10.26
N PHE A 153 1.72 10.15 -10.22
CA PHE A 153 0.47 10.88 -9.94
C PHE A 153 0.52 11.59 -8.58
N LYS A 154 1.04 10.91 -7.54
CA LYS A 154 1.24 11.49 -6.21
C LYS A 154 2.19 12.69 -6.26
N LEU A 155 3.37 12.54 -6.86
CA LEU A 155 4.38 13.61 -6.91
C LEU A 155 3.91 14.81 -7.72
N LEU A 156 3.21 14.59 -8.84
CA LEU A 156 2.59 15.66 -9.62
C LEU A 156 1.49 16.37 -8.82
N SER A 157 0.66 15.61 -8.11
CA SER A 157 -0.37 16.18 -7.23
C SER A 157 0.24 17.04 -6.13
N ILE A 158 1.36 16.64 -5.53
CA ILE A 158 2.09 17.45 -4.56
C ILE A 158 2.52 18.78 -5.19
N VAL A 159 3.17 18.78 -6.35
CA VAL A 159 3.60 20.01 -7.04
C VAL A 159 2.40 20.91 -7.39
N VAL A 160 1.32 20.32 -7.92
CA VAL A 160 0.12 21.07 -8.30
C VAL A 160 -0.55 21.69 -7.08
N TYR A 161 -0.80 20.93 -6.01
CA TYR A 161 -1.51 21.45 -4.84
C TYR A 161 -0.66 22.39 -3.99
N SER A 162 0.64 22.10 -3.82
CA SER A 162 1.52 22.93 -2.99
C SER A 162 2.00 24.18 -3.72
N VAL A 163 2.62 24.07 -4.90
CA VAL A 163 3.25 25.20 -5.58
C VAL A 163 2.28 25.93 -6.51
N ILE A 164 1.53 25.20 -7.34
CA ILE A 164 0.66 25.82 -8.37
C ILE A 164 -0.67 26.30 -7.77
N LEU A 165 -1.28 25.58 -6.84
CA LEU A 165 -2.54 26.00 -6.23
C LEU A 165 -2.34 26.73 -4.90
N GLN A 166 -1.18 26.55 -4.25
CA GLN A 166 -0.91 27.09 -2.90
C GLN A 166 -1.94 26.64 -1.86
N ARG A 167 -2.45 25.41 -2.01
CA ARG A 167 -3.44 24.76 -1.14
C ARG A 167 -2.90 23.43 -0.60
N PRO A 168 -1.82 23.45 0.20
CA PRO A 168 -1.21 22.24 0.77
C PRO A 168 -2.16 21.51 1.73
N GLN A 169 -3.12 22.23 2.32
CA GLN A 169 -4.07 21.68 3.29
C GLN A 169 -5.35 21.12 2.64
N SER A 170 -5.33 20.90 1.33
CA SER A 170 -6.45 20.23 0.70
C SER A 170 -6.59 18.82 1.30
N LYS A 171 -7.80 18.45 1.72
CA LYS A 171 -8.09 17.10 2.22
C LYS A 171 -7.70 16.03 1.19
N VAL A 172 -7.83 16.37 -0.10
CA VAL A 172 -7.42 15.54 -1.22
C VAL A 172 -5.91 15.28 -1.20
N LEU A 173 -5.08 16.30 -0.98
CA LEU A 173 -3.63 16.12 -0.91
C LEU A 173 -3.21 15.27 0.29
N MET A 174 -3.82 15.50 1.46
CA MET A 174 -3.57 14.67 2.65
C MET A 174 -3.95 13.20 2.42
N PHE A 175 -5.07 12.96 1.72
CA PHE A 175 -5.50 11.61 1.35
C PHE A 175 -4.53 10.95 0.36
N ILE A 176 -4.14 11.66 -0.72
CA ILE A 176 -3.15 11.18 -1.69
C ILE A 176 -1.82 10.86 -1.01
N ASP A 177 -1.37 11.72 -0.09
CA ASP A 177 -0.14 11.49 0.65
C ASP A 177 -0.24 10.26 1.56
N SER A 178 -1.37 10.10 2.25
CA SER A 178 -1.68 8.94 3.11
C SER A 178 -1.73 7.63 2.33
N CYS A 179 -2.22 7.63 1.10
CA CYS A 179 -2.19 6.48 0.20
C CYS A 179 -0.79 6.24 -0.40
N GLY A 180 0.14 7.20 -0.27
CA GLY A 180 1.53 7.13 -0.71
C GLY A 180 2.29 5.89 -0.26
N LYS A 181 2.05 5.43 0.98
CA LYS A 181 2.66 4.22 1.54
C LYS A 181 2.36 2.94 0.75
N LEU A 182 1.28 2.92 -0.04
CA LEU A 182 0.95 1.78 -0.89
C LEU A 182 1.99 1.56 -1.99
N SER A 183 2.87 2.52 -2.28
CA SER A 183 4.00 2.29 -3.19
C SER A 183 5.05 1.31 -2.63
N LEU A 184 5.06 1.05 -1.31
CA LEU A 184 5.88 -0.01 -0.69
C LEU A 184 5.33 -1.42 -0.97
N LEU A 185 4.13 -1.54 -1.55
CA LEU A 185 3.54 -2.83 -1.91
C LEU A 185 4.47 -3.64 -2.81
N ASP A 186 5.13 -3.01 -3.80
CA ASP A 186 6.08 -3.70 -4.69
C ASP A 186 7.26 -4.29 -3.92
N THR A 187 7.83 -3.48 -3.02
CA THR A 187 8.95 -3.90 -2.16
C THR A 187 8.56 -5.13 -1.34
N PHE A 188 7.38 -5.12 -0.72
CA PHE A 188 6.92 -6.26 0.07
C PHE A 188 6.54 -7.47 -0.79
N MET A 189 5.95 -7.28 -1.97
CA MET A 189 5.67 -8.36 -2.93
C MET A 189 6.98 -9.04 -3.35
N MET A 190 8.01 -8.24 -3.67
CA MET A 190 9.33 -8.76 -4.04
C MET A 190 9.97 -9.53 -2.89
N ILE A 191 9.87 -9.07 -1.63
CA ILE A 191 10.36 -9.82 -0.46
C ILE A 191 9.65 -11.17 -0.35
N ILE A 192 8.32 -11.20 -0.45
CA ILE A 192 7.53 -12.43 -0.35
C ILE A 192 7.89 -13.39 -1.50
N MET A 193 8.04 -12.86 -2.71
CA MET A 193 8.45 -13.65 -3.87
C MET A 193 9.88 -14.20 -3.71
N VAL A 194 10.84 -13.38 -3.29
CA VAL A 194 12.24 -13.78 -3.03
C VAL A 194 12.29 -14.92 -2.01
N THR A 195 11.61 -14.75 -0.87
CA THR A 195 11.57 -15.78 0.19
C THR A 195 10.87 -17.06 -0.24
N GLY A 196 9.88 -16.96 -1.13
CA GLY A 196 9.23 -18.12 -1.74
C GLY A 196 10.15 -18.87 -2.70
N LEU A 197 10.90 -18.15 -3.55
CA LEU A 197 11.75 -18.73 -4.60
C LEU A 197 13.14 -19.18 -4.12
N GLU A 198 13.61 -18.69 -2.97
CA GLU A 198 14.94 -19.02 -2.47
C GLU A 198 15.01 -20.48 -1.99
N VAL A 199 15.76 -21.29 -2.71
CA VAL A 199 16.06 -22.68 -2.37
C VAL A 199 17.56 -22.76 -2.09
N PRO A 200 17.98 -22.79 -0.80
CA PRO A 200 19.38 -22.81 -0.40
C PRO A 200 20.17 -23.87 -1.16
N GLY A 201 21.25 -23.43 -1.82
CA GLY A 201 22.13 -24.28 -2.61
C GLY A 201 21.64 -24.63 -4.03
N ILE A 202 20.43 -24.22 -4.41
CA ILE A 202 19.89 -24.44 -5.77
C ILE A 202 19.59 -23.12 -6.46
N ALA A 203 18.71 -22.31 -5.89
CA ALA A 203 18.24 -21.06 -6.50
C ALA A 203 18.35 -19.94 -5.47
N THR A 204 19.17 -18.93 -5.78
CA THR A 204 19.33 -17.73 -4.97
C THR A 204 18.76 -16.55 -5.73
N VAL A 205 17.96 -15.72 -5.06
CA VAL A 205 17.44 -14.51 -5.68
C VAL A 205 18.29 -13.34 -5.21
N THR A 206 18.95 -12.69 -6.16
CA THR A 206 19.77 -11.52 -5.91
C THR A 206 19.01 -10.26 -6.28
N MET A 207 18.94 -9.32 -5.33
CA MET A 207 18.35 -8.00 -5.57
C MET A 207 19.37 -7.13 -6.29
N LEU A 208 18.95 -6.51 -7.40
CA LEU A 208 19.80 -5.66 -8.23
C LEU A 208 19.77 -4.20 -7.73
N PRO A 209 20.77 -3.36 -8.06
CA PRO A 209 20.87 -1.98 -7.59
C PRO A 209 19.62 -1.11 -7.82
N SER A 210 18.91 -1.33 -8.92
CA SER A 210 17.68 -0.60 -9.27
C SER A 210 16.58 -0.77 -8.22
N PHE A 211 16.43 -1.95 -7.60
CA PHE A 211 15.45 -2.15 -6.53
C PHE A 211 15.71 -1.23 -5.33
N TYR A 212 16.99 -1.00 -5.00
CA TYR A 212 17.35 -0.04 -3.96
C TYR A 212 17.06 1.40 -4.38
N VAL A 213 17.26 1.74 -5.66
CA VAL A 213 16.87 3.05 -6.21
C VAL A 213 15.36 3.25 -6.10
N PHE A 214 14.54 2.23 -6.39
CA PHE A 214 13.09 2.26 -6.19
C PHE A 214 12.71 2.49 -4.71
N LEU A 215 13.35 1.76 -3.80
CA LEU A 215 13.09 1.89 -2.36
C LEU A 215 13.44 3.29 -1.85
N VAL A 216 14.58 3.84 -2.27
CA VAL A 216 15.00 5.20 -1.94
C VAL A 216 14.03 6.23 -2.52
N ALA A 217 13.61 6.07 -3.79
CA ALA A 217 12.61 6.93 -4.41
C ALA A 217 11.28 6.91 -3.65
N THR A 218 10.86 5.73 -3.18
CA THR A 218 9.66 5.57 -2.35
C THR A 218 9.77 6.32 -1.03
N PHE A 219 10.89 6.19 -0.33
CA PHE A 219 11.13 6.94 0.91
C PHE A 219 11.19 8.44 0.69
N LEU A 220 11.85 8.88 -0.38
CA LEU A 220 11.91 10.29 -0.73
C LEU A 220 10.51 10.85 -1.08
N SER A 221 9.67 10.04 -1.74
CA SER A 221 8.26 10.36 -2.02
C SER A 221 7.41 10.52 -0.75
N ILE A 222 7.63 9.68 0.26
CA ILE A 222 6.96 9.80 1.57
C ILE A 222 7.48 11.03 2.33
N LEU A 223 8.79 11.29 2.30
CA LEU A 223 9.41 12.45 2.95
C LEU A 223 8.92 13.77 2.34
N VAL A 224 8.94 13.90 1.02
CA VAL A 224 8.51 15.13 0.33
C VAL A 224 7.01 15.35 0.48
N GLY A 225 6.20 14.29 0.50
CA GLY A 225 4.78 14.36 0.79
C GLY A 225 4.50 14.91 2.18
N ASN A 226 5.11 14.32 3.20
CA ASN A 226 5.04 14.81 4.59
C ASN A 226 5.53 16.25 4.74
N TYR A 227 6.63 16.60 4.06
CA TYR A 227 7.14 17.96 4.07
C TYR A 227 6.14 18.92 3.42
N ALA A 228 5.57 18.59 2.27
CA ALA A 228 4.62 19.45 1.56
C ALA A 228 3.30 19.64 2.32
N THR A 229 2.80 18.61 2.98
CA THR A 229 1.54 18.67 3.76
C THR A 229 1.76 19.34 5.12
N HIS A 230 2.76 18.89 5.88
CA HIS A 230 2.96 19.31 7.26
C HIS A 230 4.00 20.40 7.43
N GLY A 231 5.15 20.34 6.76
CA GLY A 231 6.27 21.27 6.97
C GLY A 231 6.14 22.59 6.20
N TRP A 232 5.61 22.55 4.98
CA TRP A 232 5.58 23.68 4.06
C TRP A 232 4.73 24.84 4.61
N ARG A 233 5.37 26.00 4.81
CA ARG A 233 4.79 27.24 5.37
C ARG A 233 4.14 27.10 6.74
N THR A 234 4.66 26.22 7.60
CA THR A 234 4.12 26.00 8.96
C THR A 234 4.11 27.26 9.83
N ASP A 235 5.12 28.11 9.68
CA ASP A 235 5.23 29.36 10.43
C ASP A 235 4.11 30.34 10.13
N SER A 236 3.36 30.22 9.03
CA SER A 236 2.29 31.16 8.69
C SER A 236 0.88 30.74 9.16
N ARG A 237 0.74 29.62 9.90
CA ARG A 237 -0.55 28.93 10.20
C ARG A 237 -1.32 29.26 11.50
N GLY A 238 -0.96 30.26 12.28
CA GLY A 238 -1.35 30.38 13.69
C GLY A 238 -2.54 31.28 13.97
N VAL A 239 -3.17 31.87 12.96
CA VAL A 239 -4.37 32.69 13.12
C VAL A 239 -5.51 32.10 12.27
N SER A 240 -5.65 30.78 12.27
CA SER A 240 -6.88 30.12 11.80
C SER A 240 -7.92 30.07 12.93
N GLY A 241 -8.16 31.22 13.53
CA GLY A 241 -9.08 31.41 14.65
C GLY A 241 -10.13 32.48 14.41
N THR A 242 -10.24 32.98 13.18
CA THR A 242 -11.43 33.65 12.65
C THR A 242 -11.17 33.93 11.18
N PRO A 243 -11.99 33.47 10.23
CA PRO A 243 -12.04 34.17 8.96
C PRO A 243 -12.37 35.61 9.33
N LEU A 244 -11.41 36.52 9.17
CA LEU A 244 -11.73 37.90 8.85
C LEU A 244 -12.47 37.80 7.53
N ARG A 245 -13.77 37.46 7.65
CA ARG A 245 -14.82 37.81 6.73
C ARG A 245 -14.57 39.28 6.56
N VAL A 246 -13.84 39.59 5.48
CA VAL A 246 -13.53 40.93 5.06
C VAL A 246 -14.82 41.66 5.29
N GLN A 247 -14.74 42.65 6.16
CA GLN A 247 -15.84 43.50 6.58
C GLN A 247 -16.24 44.40 5.39
N SER A 248 -16.28 43.83 4.18
CA SER A 248 -16.76 44.39 2.92
C SER A 248 -18.26 44.67 2.96
N ASN A 249 -18.95 44.33 4.06
CA ASN A 249 -20.35 44.67 4.27
C ASN A 249 -20.55 45.87 5.21
N LYS A 250 -19.50 46.52 5.73
CA LYS A 250 -19.69 47.75 6.55
C LYS A 250 -19.80 49.03 5.73
N PHE A 251 -19.61 48.99 4.41
CA PHE A 251 -19.84 50.15 3.54
C PHE A 251 -21.12 50.07 2.69
N GLU A 252 -21.84 48.94 2.70
CA GLU A 252 -23.05 48.77 1.89
C GLU A 252 -24.34 48.42 2.69
N GLN A 253 -24.28 48.35 4.02
CA GLN A 253 -25.47 48.14 4.88
C GLN A 253 -26.04 49.41 5.52
N LEU A 254 -25.66 50.60 5.03
CA LEU A 254 -26.29 51.86 5.45
C LEU A 254 -27.54 52.24 4.65
N GLN A 255 -28.06 51.39 3.74
CA GLN A 255 -29.34 51.66 3.09
C GLN A 255 -30.29 50.44 3.02
N LEU A 256 -31.27 50.48 3.93
CA LEU A 256 -32.64 49.95 3.86
C LEU A 256 -32.88 48.52 3.35
N THR A 257 -33.31 47.61 4.24
CA THR A 257 -34.52 46.79 4.03
C THR A 257 -35.03 46.15 5.34
N PRO A 258 -36.37 46.00 5.51
CA PRO A 258 -36.97 45.46 6.73
C PRO A 258 -37.05 43.92 6.74
N ARG A 259 -36.38 43.33 7.73
CA ARG A 259 -36.84 42.29 8.66
C ARG A 259 -37.97 41.33 8.18
N VAL A 260 -37.59 40.20 7.57
CA VAL A 260 -38.39 38.96 7.58
C VAL A 260 -37.67 37.93 8.45
N LYS A 261 -38.17 37.73 9.68
CA LYS A 261 -37.76 36.65 10.58
C LYS A 261 -38.37 35.34 10.06
N ARG A 262 -37.57 34.48 9.41
CA ARG A 262 -37.91 33.05 9.25
C ARG A 262 -36.96 32.23 10.14
N GLN A 263 -37.54 31.77 11.23
CA GLN A 263 -36.92 30.98 12.28
C GLN A 263 -36.91 29.51 11.84
N SER A 264 -35.80 29.07 11.25
CA SER A 264 -35.49 27.66 11.05
C SER A 264 -34.27 27.32 11.89
N SER A 265 -34.52 27.14 13.18
CA SER A 265 -33.58 26.59 14.17
C SER A 265 -33.38 25.10 13.90
N LEU A 266 -32.48 24.76 12.97
CA LEU A 266 -31.90 23.43 12.90
C LEU A 266 -30.57 23.50 13.66
N SER A 267 -30.64 23.04 14.91
CA SER A 267 -29.57 22.96 15.90
C SER A 267 -28.37 22.17 15.37
N SER A 268 -27.30 22.87 15.00
CA SER A 268 -25.98 22.30 14.76
C SER A 268 -24.88 23.10 15.47
N GLU A 269 -25.22 23.81 16.57
CA GLU A 269 -24.30 24.62 17.37
C GLU A 269 -23.73 23.91 18.61
N ASP A 270 -24.10 22.65 18.88
CA ASP A 270 -23.70 21.96 20.11
C ASP A 270 -22.27 21.36 20.11
N ASP A 271 -21.56 21.35 18.97
CA ASP A 271 -20.24 20.68 18.88
C ASP A 271 -19.03 21.59 19.18
N GLU A 272 -19.21 22.91 19.31
CA GLU A 272 -18.08 23.85 19.44
C GLU A 272 -17.66 24.16 20.89
N SER A 273 -18.38 23.65 21.90
CA SER A 273 -18.14 24.02 23.31
C SER A 273 -17.23 23.08 24.12
N LYS A 274 -16.76 21.96 23.54
CA LYS A 274 -15.85 21.05 24.28
C LYS A 274 -14.53 21.76 24.56
N THR A 275 -14.22 21.90 25.85
CA THR A 275 -13.00 22.60 26.27
C THR A 275 -11.74 21.88 25.73
N PRO A 276 -10.63 22.59 25.43
CA PRO A 276 -9.38 21.98 24.98
C PRO A 276 -8.88 20.86 25.89
N GLN A 277 -9.23 20.92 27.18
CA GLN A 277 -8.90 19.92 28.19
C GLN A 277 -9.67 18.61 27.97
N GLU A 278 -10.97 18.67 27.66
CA GLU A 278 -11.78 17.48 27.35
C GLU A 278 -11.27 16.79 26.09
N ARG A 279 -10.90 17.55 25.05
CA ARG A 279 -10.33 16.98 23.83
C ARG A 279 -9.01 16.26 24.09
N ARG A 280 -8.16 16.81 24.97
CA ARG A 280 -6.89 16.17 25.37
C ARG A 280 -7.12 14.88 26.17
N GLN A 281 -8.06 14.90 27.11
CA GLN A 281 -8.39 13.71 27.91
C GLN A 281 -9.00 12.61 27.05
N TRP A 282 -9.83 12.99 26.09
CA TRP A 282 -10.47 12.06 25.18
C TRP A 282 -9.49 11.42 24.20
N ASN A 283 -8.55 12.18 23.62
CA ASN A 283 -7.49 11.63 22.78
C ASN A 283 -6.69 10.54 23.52
N LYS A 284 -6.42 10.71 24.82
CA LYS A 284 -5.74 9.69 25.63
C LYS A 284 -6.58 8.42 25.79
N ARG A 285 -7.91 8.53 25.94
CA ARG A 285 -8.80 7.37 26.10
C ARG A 285 -8.90 6.51 24.84
N VAL A 286 -8.73 7.11 23.65
CA VAL A 286 -8.76 6.37 22.37
C VAL A 286 -7.37 5.91 21.95
N ALA A 287 -6.35 6.75 22.12
CA ALA A 287 -4.99 6.44 21.67
C ALA A 287 -4.37 5.27 22.44
N LEU A 288 -4.56 5.18 23.76
CA LEU A 288 -3.98 4.11 24.58
C LEU A 288 -4.44 2.70 24.17
N PRO A 289 -5.76 2.39 24.05
CA PRO A 289 -6.19 1.07 23.60
C PRO A 289 -5.81 0.80 22.15
N ALA A 290 -5.83 1.82 21.28
CA ALA A 290 -5.37 1.68 19.90
C ALA A 290 -3.89 1.29 19.83
N ALA A 291 -3.04 1.95 20.62
CA ALA A 291 -1.62 1.62 20.74
C ALA A 291 -1.40 0.22 21.30
N ALA A 292 -2.16 -0.19 22.31
CA ALA A 292 -2.09 -1.55 22.85
C ALA A 292 -2.42 -2.60 21.77
N ILE A 293 -3.49 -2.42 20.99
CA ILE A 293 -3.86 -3.34 19.90
C ILE A 293 -2.76 -3.40 18.83
N ILE A 294 -2.22 -2.25 18.44
CA ILE A 294 -1.15 -2.16 17.43
C ILE A 294 0.11 -2.87 17.92
N ILE A 295 0.55 -2.58 19.15
CA ILE A 295 1.73 -3.22 19.75
C ILE A 295 1.53 -4.73 19.87
N THR A 296 0.40 -5.18 20.42
CA THR A 296 0.10 -6.60 20.58
C THR A 296 0.03 -7.31 19.22
N GLY A 297 -0.65 -6.74 18.23
CA GLY A 297 -0.72 -7.30 16.88
C GLY A 297 0.66 -7.43 16.22
N SER A 298 1.51 -6.40 16.35
CA SER A 298 2.88 -6.43 15.83
C SER A 298 3.76 -7.43 16.56
N VAL A 299 3.71 -7.51 17.90
CA VAL A 299 4.49 -8.48 18.68
C VAL A 299 4.08 -9.93 18.38
N ILE A 300 2.78 -10.19 18.23
CA ILE A 300 2.28 -11.51 17.83
C ILE A 300 2.82 -11.87 16.43
N ALA A 301 2.74 -10.97 15.45
CA ALA A 301 3.24 -11.22 14.11
C ALA A 301 4.78 -11.44 14.06
N MET A 302 5.52 -10.82 14.97
CA MET A 302 6.97 -10.98 15.09
C MET A 302 7.39 -12.29 15.74
N THR A 303 6.56 -12.84 16.63
CA THR A 303 6.89 -14.05 17.42
C THR A 303 6.25 -15.32 16.88
N GLN A 304 5.14 -15.20 16.15
CA GLN A 304 4.39 -16.32 15.60
C GLN A 304 4.53 -16.38 14.08
N TYR A 305 4.35 -17.58 13.52
CA TYR A 305 4.42 -17.78 12.08
C TYR A 305 3.23 -17.10 11.39
N ILE A 306 3.52 -16.22 10.43
CA ILE A 306 2.49 -15.52 9.65
C ILE A 306 2.24 -16.19 8.29
N LEU A 307 3.27 -16.88 7.78
CA LEU A 307 3.29 -17.45 6.45
C LEU A 307 3.92 -18.83 6.49
N GLN A 308 3.31 -19.77 5.77
CA GLN A 308 3.85 -21.11 5.59
C GLN A 308 3.88 -21.46 4.11
N TYR A 309 5.01 -21.93 3.64
CA TYR A 309 5.15 -22.52 2.31
C TYR A 309 5.19 -24.04 2.43
N ASN A 310 4.22 -24.70 1.81
CA ASN A 310 4.24 -26.14 1.56
C ASN A 310 4.96 -26.36 0.24
N LEU A 311 6.13 -26.97 0.31
CA LEU A 311 6.93 -27.31 -0.86
C LEU A 311 6.57 -28.71 -1.30
N SER A 312 6.53 -28.95 -2.61
CA SER A 312 6.26 -30.25 -3.21
C SER A 312 7.26 -30.52 -4.35
N GLY A 313 7.42 -31.80 -4.69
CA GLY A 313 8.41 -32.25 -5.68
C GLY A 313 9.78 -32.56 -5.07
N ILE A 314 10.81 -32.60 -5.92
CA ILE A 314 12.19 -32.96 -5.54
C ILE A 314 12.77 -31.98 -4.51
N ALA A 315 12.35 -30.71 -4.53
CA ALA A 315 12.83 -29.72 -3.57
C ALA A 315 12.53 -30.07 -2.10
N THR A 316 11.52 -30.90 -1.84
CA THR A 316 11.20 -31.38 -0.48
C THR A 316 12.32 -32.20 0.14
N ILE A 317 13.14 -32.87 -0.68
CA ILE A 317 14.29 -33.67 -0.22
C ILE A 317 15.38 -32.76 0.35
N VAL A 318 15.54 -31.56 -0.22
CA VAL A 318 16.62 -30.62 0.16
C VAL A 318 16.17 -29.68 1.27
N THR A 319 14.94 -29.19 1.19
CA THR A 319 14.47 -28.08 2.04
C THR A 319 13.40 -28.47 3.06
N GLY A 320 12.92 -29.72 3.01
CA GLY A 320 11.78 -30.18 3.79
C GLY A 320 10.44 -29.87 3.11
N ASN A 321 9.37 -30.46 3.62
CA ASN A 321 8.01 -30.29 3.10
C ASN A 321 7.40 -28.92 3.46
N GLN A 322 7.89 -28.27 4.52
CA GLN A 322 7.29 -27.06 5.05
C GLN A 322 8.35 -26.05 5.46
N ARG A 323 8.13 -24.78 5.09
CA ARG A 323 8.88 -23.63 5.57
C ARG A 323 7.94 -22.65 6.21
N VAL A 324 8.18 -22.34 7.47
CA VAL A 324 7.40 -21.37 8.23
C VAL A 324 8.22 -20.10 8.40
N PHE A 325 7.55 -18.95 8.26
CA PHE A 325 8.17 -17.64 8.37
C PHE A 325 7.41 -16.81 9.40
N THR A 326 8.13 -16.29 10.40
CA THR A 326 7.65 -15.17 11.20
C THR A 326 7.79 -13.87 10.39
N LEU A 327 7.17 -12.77 10.84
CA LEU A 327 7.39 -11.46 10.23
C LEU A 327 8.88 -11.08 10.23
N LEU A 328 9.57 -11.40 11.32
CA LEU A 328 10.99 -11.09 11.45
C LEU A 328 11.83 -11.90 10.46
N ASP A 329 11.52 -13.19 10.27
CA ASP A 329 12.23 -14.04 9.31
C ASP A 329 12.02 -13.56 7.88
N LEU A 330 10.78 -13.18 7.54
CA LEU A 330 10.43 -12.63 6.23
C LEU A 330 11.24 -11.37 5.92
N LEU A 331 11.38 -10.47 6.90
CA LEU A 331 12.17 -9.24 6.73
C LEU A 331 13.68 -9.52 6.71
N LYS A 332 14.17 -10.46 7.53
CA LYS A 332 15.59 -10.83 7.63
C LYS A 332 16.12 -11.60 6.44
N ALA A 333 15.26 -12.27 5.68
CA ALA A 333 15.65 -13.02 4.49
C ALA A 333 16.21 -12.13 3.36
N THR A 334 16.17 -10.81 3.53
CA THR A 334 16.67 -9.85 2.55
C THR A 334 17.83 -9.02 3.11
N GLN A 335 18.49 -8.26 2.24
CA GLN A 335 19.60 -7.40 2.65
C GLN A 335 19.20 -6.42 3.76
N TRP A 336 20.19 -6.01 4.58
CA TRP A 336 20.00 -5.15 5.75
C TRP A 336 19.19 -3.87 5.50
N SER A 337 19.31 -3.26 4.33
CA SER A 337 18.54 -2.07 3.95
C SER A 337 17.04 -2.35 3.87
N ILE A 338 16.66 -3.49 3.29
CA ILE A 338 15.26 -3.92 3.15
C ILE A 338 14.72 -4.34 4.52
N TYR A 339 15.48 -5.12 5.28
CA TYR A 339 15.15 -5.48 6.66
C TYR A 339 14.85 -4.24 7.51
N GLY A 340 15.75 -3.26 7.52
CA GLY A 340 15.59 -2.02 8.26
C GLY A 340 14.37 -1.21 7.79
N SER A 341 14.15 -1.13 6.47
CA SER A 341 12.99 -0.45 5.88
C SER A 341 11.66 -1.08 6.30
N GLY A 342 11.56 -2.41 6.28
CA GLY A 342 10.36 -3.14 6.66
C GLY A 342 10.11 -3.06 8.16
N LEU A 343 11.15 -3.23 8.99
CA LEU A 343 11.02 -3.10 10.44
C LEU A 343 10.57 -1.68 10.83
N LEU A 344 11.15 -0.65 10.19
CA LEU A 344 10.76 0.73 10.41
C LEU A 344 9.29 0.97 10.03
N THR A 345 8.87 0.55 8.85
CA THR A 345 7.55 0.92 8.28
C THR A 345 6.41 0.04 8.78
N VAL A 346 6.66 -1.22 9.12
CA VAL A 346 5.62 -2.20 9.53
C VAL A 346 5.49 -2.29 11.05
N VAL A 347 6.58 -2.08 11.81
CA VAL A 347 6.58 -2.28 13.27
C VAL A 347 6.81 -0.97 14.00
N ILE A 348 7.94 -0.31 13.77
CA ILE A 348 8.36 0.84 14.59
C ILE A 348 7.44 2.05 14.35
N ALA A 349 7.21 2.44 13.09
CA ALA A 349 6.40 3.61 12.76
C ALA A 349 4.95 3.48 13.25
N PRO A 350 4.22 2.35 13.07
CA PRO A 350 2.88 2.18 13.63
C PRO A 350 2.83 2.29 15.16
N ILE A 351 3.81 1.71 15.86
CA ILE A 351 3.88 1.78 17.32
C ILE A 351 4.10 3.24 17.77
N ILE A 352 5.10 3.93 17.23
CA ILE A 352 5.39 5.32 17.62
C ILE A 352 4.24 6.25 17.21
N TYR A 353 3.63 6.04 16.03
CA TYR A 353 2.45 6.78 15.59
C TYR A 353 1.29 6.64 16.59
N SER A 354 1.01 5.41 17.02
CA SER A 354 -0.11 5.14 17.95
C SER A 354 0.11 5.76 19.33
N ILE A 355 1.34 5.74 19.85
CA ILE A 355 1.71 6.36 21.14
C ILE A 355 1.71 7.90 21.03
N GLY A 356 2.22 8.42 19.93
CA GLY A 356 2.34 9.85 19.66
C GLY A 356 1.07 10.50 19.14
N TYR A 357 0.00 9.74 18.91
CA TYR A 357 -1.26 10.25 18.37
C TYR A 357 -1.87 11.33 19.29
N PRO A 358 -2.34 12.47 18.75
CA PRO A 358 -2.38 12.83 17.32
C PRO A 358 -1.15 13.61 16.82
N LYS A 359 -0.13 13.90 17.65
CA LYS A 359 0.94 14.84 17.27
C LYS A 359 1.91 14.31 16.21
N SER A 360 1.97 13.00 16.02
CA SER A 360 2.94 12.32 15.15
C SER A 360 2.44 12.08 13.72
N HIS A 361 1.80 13.07 13.10
CA HIS A 361 1.22 12.94 11.75
C HIS A 361 2.19 12.40 10.70
N VAL A 362 3.44 12.87 10.75
CA VAL A 362 4.52 12.43 9.86
C VAL A 362 4.63 10.92 9.86
N LEU A 363 4.62 10.27 11.03
CA LEU A 363 4.76 8.83 11.15
C LEU A 363 3.58 8.05 10.58
N GLY A 364 2.37 8.64 10.54
CA GLY A 364 1.20 8.00 9.93
C GLY A 364 1.42 7.63 8.46
N ALA A 365 2.14 8.47 7.71
CA ALA A 365 2.49 8.22 6.32
C ALA A 365 3.58 7.13 6.13
N TRP A 366 4.32 6.77 7.18
CA TRP A 366 5.33 5.70 7.15
C TRP A 366 4.77 4.32 7.51
N CYS A 367 3.52 4.26 7.95
CA CYS A 367 2.93 3.04 8.47
C CYS A 367 2.39 2.16 7.34
N ALA A 368 3.23 1.25 6.85
CA ALA A 368 2.98 0.44 5.66
C ALA A 368 2.50 -0.98 5.96
N THR A 369 1.91 -1.19 7.14
CA THR A 369 1.35 -2.49 7.58
C THR A 369 0.27 -3.00 6.60
N ASP A 370 -0.53 -2.11 6.03
CA ASP A 370 -1.50 -2.40 4.98
C ASP A 370 -0.85 -2.84 3.67
N ALA A 371 0.21 -2.14 3.24
CA ALA A 371 0.95 -2.53 2.04
C ALA A 371 1.54 -3.93 2.19
N LEU A 372 2.09 -4.28 3.37
CA LEU A 372 2.56 -5.63 3.66
C LEU A 372 1.43 -6.66 3.64
N LEU A 373 0.27 -6.38 4.26
CA LEU A 373 -0.86 -7.32 4.26
C LEU A 373 -1.39 -7.59 2.85
N LEU A 374 -1.53 -6.53 2.04
CA LEU A 374 -1.90 -6.66 0.63
C LEU A 374 -0.84 -7.44 -0.15
N ALA A 375 0.44 -7.23 0.17
CA ALA A 375 1.54 -7.99 -0.40
C ALA A 375 1.49 -9.47 -0.01
N CYS A 376 1.21 -9.80 1.25
CA CYS A 376 0.98 -11.17 1.69
C CYS A 376 -0.17 -11.81 0.89
N VAL A 377 -1.33 -11.15 0.79
CA VAL A 377 -2.47 -11.69 0.05
C VAL A 377 -2.15 -11.89 -1.43
N GLY A 378 -1.63 -10.88 -2.11
CA GLY A 378 -1.34 -10.99 -3.54
C GLY A 378 -0.16 -11.91 -3.84
N GLY A 379 0.85 -11.98 -2.97
CA GLY A 379 1.98 -12.89 -3.08
C GLY A 379 1.57 -14.36 -3.04
N LEU A 380 0.57 -14.73 -2.23
CA LEU A 380 0.06 -16.12 -2.20
C LEU A 380 -0.67 -16.48 -3.49
N LEU A 381 -1.51 -15.55 -3.96
CA LEU A 381 -2.26 -15.72 -5.21
C LEU A 381 -1.29 -15.82 -6.39
N GLN A 382 -0.19 -15.07 -6.33
CA GLN A 382 0.84 -15.03 -7.36
C GLN A 382 1.74 -16.26 -7.33
N LEU A 383 2.27 -16.66 -6.17
CA LEU A 383 3.43 -17.57 -6.11
C LEU A 383 3.14 -18.91 -6.79
N SER A 384 1.98 -19.51 -6.56
CA SER A 384 1.63 -20.81 -7.16
C SER A 384 1.56 -20.75 -8.70
N GLN A 385 1.00 -19.68 -9.25
CA GLN A 385 0.86 -19.49 -10.69
C GLN A 385 2.17 -19.04 -11.32
N PHE A 386 2.90 -18.18 -10.61
CA PHE A 386 4.19 -17.67 -11.01
C PHE A 386 5.24 -18.79 -11.08
N VAL A 387 5.28 -19.68 -10.09
CA VAL A 387 6.16 -20.86 -10.09
C VAL A 387 5.83 -21.76 -11.28
N LYS A 388 4.55 -22.02 -11.54
CA LYS A 388 4.11 -22.79 -12.73
C LYS A 388 4.52 -22.13 -14.04
N PHE A 389 4.48 -20.80 -14.12
CA PHE A 389 4.89 -20.05 -15.30
C PHE A 389 6.41 -20.11 -15.51
N VAL A 390 7.21 -19.80 -14.48
CA VAL A 390 8.68 -19.78 -14.58
C VAL A 390 9.27 -21.16 -14.83
N MET A 391 8.77 -22.17 -14.13
CA MET A 391 9.26 -23.54 -14.26
C MET A 391 8.70 -24.21 -15.52
N GLY A 392 7.55 -23.76 -16.01
CA GLY A 392 6.82 -24.42 -17.09
C GLY A 392 6.23 -25.78 -16.66
N PRO A 393 5.45 -26.42 -17.55
CA PRO A 393 4.74 -27.67 -17.21
C PRO A 393 5.67 -28.85 -16.91
N ALA A 394 6.88 -28.87 -17.47
CA ALA A 394 7.81 -29.97 -17.31
C ALA A 394 8.49 -29.98 -15.92
N LEU A 395 8.76 -28.80 -15.34
CA LEU A 395 9.45 -28.68 -14.06
C LEU A 395 8.50 -28.51 -12.87
N SER A 396 7.17 -28.47 -13.08
CA SER A 396 6.21 -28.43 -11.97
C SER A 396 6.27 -29.66 -11.06
N SER A 397 6.77 -30.79 -11.57
CA SER A 397 7.05 -32.00 -10.77
C SER A 397 8.31 -31.86 -9.89
N VAL A 398 9.22 -30.96 -10.27
CA VAL A 398 10.48 -30.71 -9.56
C VAL A 398 10.25 -29.77 -8.40
N TYR A 399 9.45 -28.72 -8.61
CA TYR A 399 9.19 -27.69 -7.61
C TYR A 399 7.77 -27.14 -7.75
N GLN A 400 7.00 -27.29 -6.67
CA GLN A 400 5.73 -26.61 -6.48
C GLN A 400 5.73 -25.99 -5.09
N ALA A 401 5.32 -24.72 -5.00
CA ALA A 401 5.20 -24.00 -3.74
C ALA A 401 3.77 -23.51 -3.58
N GLU A 402 3.14 -23.93 -2.49
CA GLU A 402 1.83 -23.44 -2.07
C GLU A 402 2.01 -22.67 -0.77
N ALA A 403 1.37 -21.51 -0.68
CA ALA A 403 1.55 -20.62 0.43
C ALA A 403 0.24 -20.51 1.22
N GLU A 404 0.32 -20.63 2.53
CA GLU A 404 -0.80 -20.55 3.46
C GLU A 404 -0.59 -19.39 4.44
N LEU A 405 -1.63 -18.57 4.62
CA LEU A 405 -1.66 -17.58 5.69
C LEU A 405 -2.04 -18.21 7.01
N ARG A 406 -1.33 -17.83 8.06
CA ARG A 406 -1.62 -18.28 9.42
C ARG A 406 -2.38 -17.20 10.19
N THR A 407 -3.15 -17.65 11.19
CA THR A 407 -3.99 -16.82 12.09
C THR A 407 -3.29 -15.59 12.67
N PRO A 408 -1.99 -15.60 13.04
CA PRO A 408 -1.28 -14.41 13.54
C PRO A 408 -1.36 -13.19 12.62
N LEU A 409 -1.53 -13.38 11.31
CA LEU A 409 -1.75 -12.30 10.36
C LEU A 409 -3.02 -11.48 10.66
N LEU A 410 -4.04 -12.10 11.26
CA LEU A 410 -5.26 -11.41 11.68
C LEU A 410 -4.96 -10.33 12.73
N GLY A 411 -4.01 -10.56 13.64
CA GLY A 411 -3.59 -9.55 14.61
C GLY A 411 -3.00 -8.30 13.94
N LEU A 412 -2.19 -8.52 12.90
CA LEU A 412 -1.60 -7.45 12.09
C LEU A 412 -2.68 -6.74 11.24
N PHE A 413 -3.67 -7.48 10.75
CA PHE A 413 -4.85 -6.93 10.07
C PHE A 413 -5.69 -6.02 10.99
N PHE A 414 -5.98 -6.45 12.22
CA PHE A 414 -6.69 -5.60 13.18
C PHE A 414 -5.89 -4.36 13.57
N SER A 415 -4.56 -4.50 13.76
CA SER A 415 -3.64 -3.37 13.95
C SER A 415 -3.75 -2.35 12.81
N MET A 416 -3.74 -2.83 11.57
CA MET A 416 -3.88 -2.01 10.36
C MET A 416 -5.25 -1.29 10.29
N LEU A 417 -6.35 -1.96 10.64
CA LEU A 417 -7.67 -1.33 10.68
C LEU A 417 -7.74 -0.21 11.74
N VAL A 418 -7.23 -0.46 12.94
CA VAL A 418 -7.16 0.54 14.01
C VAL A 418 -6.34 1.75 13.56
N GLN A 419 -5.23 1.50 12.90
CA GLN A 419 -4.40 2.56 12.34
C GLN A 419 -5.12 3.38 11.28
N TRP A 420 -5.82 2.76 10.33
CA TRP A 420 -6.62 3.49 9.35
C TRP A 420 -7.77 4.27 9.98
N LEU A 421 -8.35 3.78 11.08
CA LEU A 421 -9.34 4.53 11.86
C LEU A 421 -8.72 5.79 12.50
N LEU A 422 -7.50 5.70 13.04
CA LEU A 422 -6.78 6.86 13.58
C LEU A 422 -6.47 7.88 12.47
N VAL A 423 -5.91 7.43 11.35
CA VAL A 423 -5.60 8.31 10.19
C VAL A 423 -6.88 8.93 9.62
N GLY A 424 -7.93 8.14 9.44
CA GLY A 424 -9.22 8.62 8.93
C GLY A 424 -9.88 9.63 9.86
N SER A 425 -9.80 9.41 11.19
CA SER A 425 -10.34 10.35 12.17
C SER A 425 -9.67 11.72 12.08
N GLU A 426 -8.38 11.74 11.74
CA GLU A 426 -7.62 12.96 11.56
C GLU A 426 -7.95 13.66 10.23
N VAL A 427 -7.87 12.94 9.11
CA VAL A 427 -8.09 13.48 7.75
C VAL A 427 -9.52 14.02 7.59
N PHE A 428 -10.51 13.28 8.10
CA PHE A 428 -11.92 13.65 7.97
C PHE A 428 -12.45 14.45 9.15
N ARG A 429 -11.67 14.65 10.22
CA ARG A 429 -12.10 15.23 11.51
C ARG A 429 -13.33 14.53 12.09
N VAL A 430 -13.47 13.23 11.84
CA VAL A 430 -14.56 12.41 12.36
C VAL A 430 -14.13 11.82 13.70
N ASP A 431 -14.99 11.96 14.71
CA ASP A 431 -14.75 11.34 16.01
C ASP A 431 -14.72 9.79 15.86
N PRO A 432 -13.59 9.13 16.18
CA PRO A 432 -13.46 7.68 16.01
C PRO A 432 -14.41 6.90 16.92
N ALA A 433 -14.73 7.41 18.12
CA ALA A 433 -15.69 6.79 19.02
C ALA A 433 -17.12 6.90 18.46
N SER A 434 -17.45 7.99 17.77
CA SER A 434 -18.71 8.11 17.05
C SER A 434 -18.82 7.06 15.93
N LEU A 435 -17.71 6.79 15.23
CA LEU A 435 -17.66 5.83 14.12
C LEU A 435 -17.76 4.41 14.65
N VAL A 436 -16.98 4.04 15.65
CA VAL A 436 -17.06 2.75 16.36
C VAL A 436 -18.46 2.57 16.96
N GLY A 437 -19.02 3.59 17.61
CA GLY A 437 -20.35 3.56 18.18
C GLY A 437 -21.47 3.44 17.14
N ARG A 438 -21.27 3.93 15.91
CA ARG A 438 -22.19 3.70 14.77
C ARG A 438 -22.08 2.26 14.27
N VAL A 439 -20.87 1.74 14.10
CA VAL A 439 -20.63 0.36 13.65
C VAL A 439 -21.21 -0.65 14.66
N LEU A 440 -20.92 -0.49 15.95
CA LEU A 440 -21.48 -1.35 17.00
C LEU A 440 -23.01 -1.28 17.09
N ARG A 441 -23.60 -0.08 16.89
CA ARG A 441 -25.07 0.07 16.82
C ARG A 441 -25.67 -0.59 15.59
N CYS A 442 -25.02 -0.53 14.43
CA CYS A 442 -25.45 -1.25 13.23
C CYS A 442 -25.37 -2.77 13.43
N GLY A 443 -24.29 -3.29 14.03
CA GLY A 443 -24.16 -4.71 14.35
C GLY A 443 -25.29 -5.22 15.26
N ARG A 444 -25.56 -4.49 16.36
CA ARG A 444 -26.65 -4.85 17.30
C ARG A 444 -28.05 -4.75 16.66
N ARG A 445 -28.26 -3.87 15.67
CA ARG A 445 -29.52 -3.83 14.90
C ARG A 445 -29.67 -5.05 14.00
N HIS A 446 -28.59 -5.48 13.36
CA HIS A 446 -28.62 -6.66 12.49
C HIS A 446 -28.86 -7.94 13.30
N GLU A 447 -28.27 -8.05 14.49
CA GLU A 447 -28.51 -9.15 15.42
C GLU A 447 -29.98 -9.20 15.85
N LYS A 448 -30.56 -8.08 16.28
CA LYS A 448 -32.00 -8.00 16.63
C LYS A 448 -32.92 -8.38 15.47
N ASN A 449 -32.62 -7.94 14.25
CA ASN A 449 -33.43 -8.29 13.08
C ASN A 449 -33.34 -9.78 12.74
N SER A 450 -32.14 -10.38 12.86
CA SER A 450 -31.96 -11.82 12.64
C SER A 450 -32.73 -12.68 13.65
N THR A 451 -32.85 -12.23 14.91
CA THR A 451 -33.66 -12.91 15.93
C THR A 451 -35.16 -12.82 15.62
N ILE A 452 -35.62 -11.71 15.04
CA ILE A 452 -37.04 -11.51 14.66
C ILE A 452 -37.41 -12.37 13.43
N GLU A 453 -36.53 -12.46 12.43
CA GLU A 453 -36.74 -13.34 11.26
C GLU A 453 -36.73 -14.83 11.64
N SER A 454 -35.80 -15.25 12.51
CA SER A 454 -35.79 -16.63 13.01
C SER A 454 -36.98 -16.96 13.91
N SER A 455 -37.57 -15.97 14.61
CA SER A 455 -38.79 -16.17 15.40
C SER A 455 -40.07 -16.22 14.54
N SER A 456 -40.08 -15.54 13.38
CA SER A 456 -41.24 -15.55 12.47
C SER A 456 -41.28 -16.75 11.52
N LEU A 457 -40.14 -17.40 11.27
CA LEU A 457 -40.08 -18.65 10.47
C LEU A 457 -40.50 -19.92 11.23
N VAL A 458 -40.74 -19.86 12.55
CA VAL A 458 -41.19 -21.01 13.36
C VAL A 458 -42.73 -21.09 13.48
N GLN A 459 -43.47 -20.09 12.99
CA GLN A 459 -44.93 -20.21 12.80
C GLN A 459 -45.26 -20.69 11.38
N SER A 460 -44.87 -21.92 11.06
CA SER A 460 -45.47 -22.66 9.96
C SER A 460 -46.84 -23.19 10.41
N PRO A 461 -47.93 -22.90 9.68
CA PRO A 461 -49.25 -23.40 10.01
C PRO A 461 -49.34 -24.86 9.58
N TYR A 462 -49.09 -25.79 10.51
CA TYR A 462 -49.74 -27.10 10.45
C TYR A 462 -51.22 -26.91 10.77
N ALA A 463 -51.94 -26.31 9.81
CA ALA A 463 -53.38 -26.40 9.72
C ALA A 463 -53.71 -27.83 9.27
N SER A 464 -54.05 -28.64 10.27
CA SER A 464 -55.10 -29.64 10.26
C SER A 464 -55.81 -29.84 8.91
N TYR A 465 -55.32 -30.78 8.09
CA TYR A 465 -56.17 -31.45 7.09
C TYR A 465 -56.71 -32.73 7.73
N THR A 466 -57.93 -32.63 8.26
CA THR A 466 -58.78 -33.75 8.58
C THR A 466 -59.65 -34.12 7.38
N SER A 467 -59.63 -35.42 7.04
CA SER A 467 -60.74 -36.22 6.49
C SER A 467 -61.32 -35.84 5.12
N GLU A 468 -61.14 -36.72 4.12
CA GLU A 468 -62.23 -37.55 3.54
C GLU A 468 -61.76 -38.31 2.27
N ASP A 469 -61.98 -39.62 2.31
CA ASP A 469 -62.37 -40.54 1.23
C ASP A 469 -61.70 -40.47 -0.16
N VAL A 470 -60.87 -41.48 -0.46
CA VAL A 470 -60.61 -41.95 -1.83
C VAL A 470 -60.70 -43.48 -1.88
N PRO A 471 -61.49 -44.06 -2.80
CA PRO A 471 -61.85 -45.47 -2.79
C PRO A 471 -60.79 -46.36 -3.42
N THR A 472 -60.89 -47.61 -2.98
CA THR A 472 -60.23 -48.82 -3.48
C THR A 472 -60.49 -49.04 -4.98
N SER A 473 -59.44 -49.18 -5.77
CA SER A 473 -59.42 -49.98 -7.03
C SER A 473 -57.95 -50.24 -7.39
N GLN A 474 -57.53 -51.51 -7.37
CA GLN A 474 -57.22 -52.33 -8.55
C GLN A 474 -56.01 -51.81 -9.35
N LYS A 475 -55.06 -52.56 -9.90
CA LYS A 475 -54.65 -53.97 -10.03
C LYS A 475 -53.60 -53.90 -11.18
N ILE A 476 -52.76 -54.94 -11.37
CA ILE A 476 -51.99 -55.25 -12.61
C ILE A 476 -50.60 -54.54 -12.65
N VAL A 477 -49.47 -55.23 -12.40
CA VAL A 477 -48.62 -56.00 -13.36
C VAL A 477 -48.14 -55.06 -14.48
N GLU A 478 -46.86 -54.76 -14.69
CA GLU A 478 -45.69 -55.62 -14.93
C GLU A 478 -44.41 -54.78 -14.79
#